data_AF-A0A941YA29-F1
#
_entry.id   AF-A0A941YA29-F1
#
_cell.length_a   1.000
_cell.length_b   1.000
_cell.length_c   1.000
_cell.angle_alpha   90.00
_cell.angle_beta   90.00
_cell.angle_gamma   90.00
#
_symmetry.space_group_name_H-M   'P 1'
#
loop_
_entity.id
_entity.type
_entity.pdbx_description
1 polymer ?
#
loop_
_entity_poly.entity_id
_entity_poly.type
_entity_poly.pdbx_seq_one_letter_code
_entity_poly.pdbx_strand_id
1 'polypeptide(L)'
;MKQEKNSEGPPCKHMENLLQGVADGSVRGIRKAFVLFHVTHCSHCGNFLKRLKTMLSVMHDTKQDLPPTEAMERLRAKIRELDSETPQS
;
A
#
# COMPACT_ATOMS: atom_id res chain seq x y z
N MET A 1 -6.68 3.72 27.92
CA MET A 1 -6.81 4.59 26.73
C MET A 1 -7.51 3.78 25.64
N LYS A 2 -8.69 4.24 25.20
CA LYS A 2 -9.55 3.53 24.24
C LYS A 2 -8.86 3.48 22.88
N GLN A 3 -8.58 2.28 22.39
CA GLN A 3 -8.21 2.04 20.99
C GLN A 3 -9.47 2.24 20.15
N GLU A 4 -9.63 3.43 19.60
CA GLU A 4 -10.76 3.76 18.73
C GLU A 4 -10.46 3.24 17.32
N LYS A 5 -11.23 2.20 16.95
CA LYS A 5 -11.71 1.84 15.61
C LYS A 5 -10.78 2.18 14.44
N ASN A 6 -10.23 1.12 13.84
CA ASN A 6 -9.82 1.00 12.44
C ASN A 6 -10.18 2.24 11.60
N SER A 7 -9.30 3.25 11.59
CA SER A 7 -9.58 4.53 10.95
C SER A 7 -9.27 4.39 9.46
N GLU A 8 -10.08 3.58 8.78
CA GLU A 8 -10.01 3.26 7.35
C GLU A 8 -10.68 4.34 6.50
N GLY A 9 -10.37 5.60 6.80
CA GLY A 9 -10.89 6.75 6.07
C GLY A 9 -9.95 7.19 4.95
N PRO A 10 -10.47 7.89 3.92
CA PRO A 10 -9.61 8.57 2.95
C PRO A 10 -8.70 9.60 3.65
N PRO A 11 -7.50 9.86 3.10
CA PRO A 11 -6.63 10.90 3.62
C PRO A 11 -7.31 12.27 3.49
N CYS A 12 -6.79 13.29 4.20
CA CYS A 12 -7.26 14.65 4.01
C CYS A 12 -7.10 15.08 2.54
N LYS A 13 -8.09 15.79 2.00
CA LYS A 13 -8.20 16.17 0.58
C LYS A 13 -6.92 16.78 -0.03
N HIS A 14 -6.16 17.55 0.75
CA HIS A 14 -4.92 18.20 0.30
C HIS A 14 -3.63 17.42 0.64
N MET A 15 -3.75 16.30 1.35
CA MET A 15 -2.62 15.49 1.79
C MET A 15 -2.34 14.32 0.86
N GLU A 16 -3.29 13.88 0.03
CA GLU A 16 -3.13 12.69 -0.81
C GLU A 16 -1.86 12.72 -1.68
N ASN A 17 -1.68 13.76 -2.51
CA ASN A 17 -0.50 13.93 -3.36
C ASN A 17 0.81 14.01 -2.55
N LEU A 18 0.76 14.64 -1.38
CA LEU A 18 1.91 14.78 -0.51
C LEU A 18 2.29 13.45 0.15
N LEU A 19 1.31 12.67 0.57
CA LEU A 19 1.50 11.33 1.14
C LEU A 19 2.03 10.36 0.08
N GLN A 20 1.51 10.42 -1.15
CA GLN A 20 2.03 9.67 -2.29
C GLN A 20 3.50 10.01 -2.56
N GLY A 21 3.83 11.29 -2.67
CA GLY A 21 5.21 11.70 -2.92
C GLY A 21 6.17 11.40 -1.75
N VAL A 22 5.68 11.34 -0.51
CA VAL A 22 6.48 10.89 0.64
C VAL A 22 6.70 9.37 0.61
N ALA A 23 5.74 8.59 0.11
CA ALA A 23 5.86 7.13 0.01
C ALA A 23 6.81 6.70 -1.13
N ASP A 24 6.71 7.34 -2.29
CA ASP A 24 7.57 7.11 -3.47
C ASP A 24 8.96 7.77 -3.32
N GLY A 25 9.11 8.75 -2.41
CA GLY A 25 10.39 9.41 -2.14
C GLY A 25 10.71 10.62 -3.01
N SER A 26 9.76 11.02 -3.86
CA SER A 26 9.77 12.24 -4.67
C SER A 26 9.61 13.53 -3.83
N VAL A 27 8.97 13.48 -2.66
CA VAL A 27 8.88 14.60 -1.71
C VAL A 27 10.03 14.55 -0.69
N ARG A 28 10.84 15.63 -0.65
CA ARG A 28 12.03 15.75 0.20
C ARG A 28 12.07 17.06 1.00
N GLY A 29 13.03 17.18 1.91
CA GLY A 29 13.27 18.39 2.68
C GLY A 29 12.09 18.83 3.56
N ILE A 30 11.83 20.13 3.59
CA ILE A 30 10.83 20.77 4.47
C ILE A 30 9.42 20.21 4.24
N ARG A 31 9.05 19.93 2.98
CA ARG A 31 7.72 19.38 2.67
C ARG A 31 7.53 17.98 3.26
N LYS A 32 8.57 17.14 3.24
CA LYS A 32 8.54 15.83 3.89
C LYS A 32 8.34 15.97 5.41
N ALA A 33 9.06 16.89 6.04
CA ALA A 33 8.92 17.14 7.48
C ALA A 33 7.50 17.60 7.85
N PHE A 34 6.90 18.50 7.07
CA PHE A 34 5.51 18.94 7.27
C PHE A 34 4.51 17.78 7.20
N VAL A 35 4.64 16.91 6.20
CA VAL A 35 3.75 15.74 6.05
C VAL A 35 3.94 14.76 7.20
N LEU A 36 5.19 14.50 7.59
CA LEU A 36 5.51 13.63 8.73
C LEU A 36 4.95 14.18 10.04
N PHE A 37 4.99 15.50 10.24
CA PHE A 37 4.34 16.15 11.38
C PHE A 37 2.81 16.02 11.32
N HIS A 38 2.20 16.17 10.15
CA HIS A 38 0.74 16.02 10.04
C HIS A 38 0.27 14.59 10.37
N VAL A 39 0.99 13.55 9.90
CA VAL A 39 0.58 12.16 10.15
C VAL A 39 0.70 11.73 11.62
N THR A 40 1.50 12.41 12.45
CA THR A 40 1.52 12.14 13.90
C THR A 40 0.26 12.63 14.60
N HIS A 41 -0.43 13.61 14.01
CA HIS A 41 -1.66 14.19 14.54
C HIS A 41 -2.93 13.73 13.83
N CYS A 42 -2.81 13.08 12.66
CA CYS A 42 -3.93 12.59 11.88
C CYS A 42 -3.81 11.09 11.60
N SER A 43 -4.59 10.28 12.33
CA SER A 43 -4.61 8.82 12.20
C SER A 43 -5.00 8.36 10.79
N HIS A 44 -5.86 9.08 10.08
CA HIS A 44 -6.28 8.72 8.71
C HIS A 44 -5.10 8.84 7.72
N CYS A 45 -4.40 9.98 7.74
CA CYS A 45 -3.24 10.21 6.89
C CYS A 45 -2.07 9.26 7.25
N GLY A 46 -1.89 8.96 8.54
CA GLY A 46 -0.90 7.98 9.00
C GLY A 46 -1.17 6.56 8.50
N ASN A 47 -2.42 6.09 8.62
CA ASN A 47 -2.83 4.78 8.12
C ASN A 47 -2.70 4.69 6.59
N PHE A 48 -3.12 5.73 5.87
CA PHE A 48 -2.98 5.81 4.42
C PHE A 48 -1.52 5.72 3.98
N LEU A 49 -0.62 6.51 4.60
CA LEU A 49 0.81 6.47 4.29
C LEU A 49 1.42 5.10 4.55
N LYS A 50 1.02 4.43 5.65
CA LYS A 50 1.49 3.08 5.97
C LYS A 50 1.06 2.07 4.91
N ARG A 51 -0.23 2.08 4.52
CA ARG A 51 -0.75 1.20 3.44
C ARG A 51 -0.01 1.42 2.13
N LEU A 52 0.21 2.68 1.77
CA LEU A 52 0.89 3.04 0.53
C LEU A 52 2.34 2.53 0.51
N LYS A 53 3.07 2.70 1.62
CA LYS A 53 4.43 2.15 1.76
C LYS A 53 4.46 0.63 1.71
N THR A 54 3.50 -0.05 2.35
CA THR A 54 3.40 -1.51 2.29
C THR A 54 3.15 -1.98 0.84
N MET A 55 2.24 -1.34 0.11
CA MET A 55 1.96 -1.66 -1.28
C MET A 55 3.20 -1.48 -2.15
N LEU A 56 3.91 -0.35 -2.03
CA LEU A 56 5.16 -0.12 -2.76
C LEU A 56 6.25 -1.13 -2.39
N SER A 57 6.35 -1.52 -1.12
CA SER A 57 7.27 -2.56 -0.67
C SER A 57 6.96 -3.91 -1.31
N VAL A 58 5.68 -4.32 -1.36
CA VAL A 58 5.25 -5.57 -2.02
C VAL A 58 5.54 -5.52 -3.51
N MET A 59 5.28 -4.39 -4.17
CA MET A 59 5.58 -4.22 -5.59
C MET A 59 7.08 -4.28 -5.88
N HIS A 60 7.91 -3.69 -5.01
CA HIS A 60 9.37 -3.73 -5.13
C HIS A 60 9.90 -5.15 -4.90
N ASP A 61 9.39 -5.85 -3.90
CA ASP A 61 9.73 -7.23 -3.58
C ASP A 61 9.33 -8.18 -4.72
N THR A 62 8.12 -8.04 -5.26
CA THR A 62 7.63 -8.79 -6.44
C THR A 62 8.44 -8.50 -7.70
N LYS A 63 9.06 -7.31 -7.79
CA LYS A 63 9.93 -6.96 -8.93
C LYS A 63 11.35 -7.53 -8.78
N GLN A 64 11.82 -7.76 -7.56
CA GLN A 64 13.15 -8.29 -7.28
C GLN A 64 13.21 -9.80 -7.19
N ASP A 65 12.10 -10.45 -6.81
CA ASP A 65 12.06 -11.89 -6.59
C ASP A 65 11.17 -12.55 -7.66
N LEU A 66 11.84 -13.20 -8.62
CA LEU A 66 11.36 -14.19 -9.61
C LEU A 66 11.72 -13.80 -11.05
N PRO A 67 12.47 -14.65 -11.79
CA PRO A 67 12.51 -14.53 -13.24
C PRO A 67 11.05 -14.59 -13.76
N PRO A 68 10.69 -13.81 -14.79
CA PRO A 68 9.30 -13.61 -15.24
C PRO A 68 8.56 -14.92 -15.57
N THR A 69 9.30 -16.00 -15.84
CA THR A 69 8.80 -17.36 -16.03
C THR A 69 8.19 -17.96 -14.77
N GLU A 70 8.82 -17.81 -13.61
CA GLU A 70 8.41 -18.49 -12.38
C GLU A 70 7.23 -17.76 -11.71
N ALA A 71 7.19 -16.43 -11.80
CA ALA A 71 6.01 -15.63 -11.40
C ALA A 71 4.77 -15.94 -12.28
N MET A 72 4.97 -16.11 -13.60
CA MET A 72 3.91 -16.53 -14.52
C MET A 72 3.41 -17.95 -14.23
N GLU A 73 4.29 -18.87 -13.87
CA GLU A 73 3.90 -20.25 -13.52
C GLU A 73 3.07 -20.29 -12.24
N ARG A 74 3.48 -19.53 -11.20
CA ARG A 74 2.70 -19.42 -9.95
C ARG A 74 1.34 -18.77 -10.17
N LEU A 75 1.27 -17.75 -11.02
CA LEU A 75 0.01 -17.10 -11.37
C LEU A 75 -0.92 -18.08 -12.12
N ARG A 76 -0.40 -18.84 -13.08
CA ARG A 76 -1.17 -19.86 -13.82
C ARG A 76 -1.65 -21.00 -12.91
N ALA A 77 -0.82 -21.44 -11.96
CA ALA A 77 -1.19 -22.47 -11.00
C ALA A 77 -2.37 -22.00 -10.12
N LYS A 78 -2.32 -20.75 -9.64
CA LYS A 78 -3.36 -20.20 -8.77
C LYS A 78 -4.69 -19.92 -9.50
N ILE A 79 -4.63 -19.55 -10.78
CA ILE A 79 -5.83 -19.42 -11.62
C ILE A 79 -6.53 -20.76 -11.82
N ARG A 80 -5.78 -21.87 -12.01
CA ARG A 80 -6.36 -23.21 -12.15
C ARG A 80 -7.01 -23.72 -10.87
N GLU A 81 -6.44 -23.41 -9.72
CA GLU A 81 -7.00 -23.75 -8.41
C GLU A 81 -8.37 -23.08 -8.22
N LEU A 82 -8.45 -21.78 -8.49
CA LEU A 82 -9.71 -21.01 -8.41
C LEU A 82 -10.78 -21.50 -9.40
N ASP A 83 -10.38 -21.90 -10.61
CA ASP A 83 -11.30 -22.48 -11.61
C ASP A 83 -11.84 -23.85 -11.19
N SER A 84 -11.03 -24.62 -10.43
CA SER A 84 -11.39 -25.94 -9.90
C SER A 84 -12.28 -25.86 -8.65
N GLU A 85 -12.27 -24.73 -7.93
CA GLU A 85 -13.07 -24.47 -6.73
C GLU A 85 -14.41 -23.79 -7.04
N THR A 86 -14.73 -23.56 -8.32
CA THR A 86 -16.06 -23.07 -8.71
C THR A 86 -16.96 -24.29 -9.00
N PRO A 87 -17.83 -24.73 -8.08
CA PRO A 87 -18.83 -25.74 -8.41
C PRO A 87 -19.71 -25.18 -9.53
N GLN A 88 -19.76 -25.90 -10.66
CA GLN A 88 -20.86 -25.78 -11.61
C GLN A 88 -22.16 -25.89 -10.83
N SER A 89 -22.94 -24.80 -10.80
CA SER A 89 -24.37 -24.83 -10.54
C SER A 89 -25.10 -24.62 -11.86
#